data_AF-A0A6I5CE05-F1
#
_entry.id   AF-A0A6I5CE05-F1
#
_cell.length_a   1.000
_cell.length_b   1.000
_cell.length_c   1.000
_cell.angle_alpha   90.00
_cell.angle_beta   90.00
_cell.angle_gamma   90.00
#
_symmetry.space_group_name_H-M   'P 1'
#
loop_
_entity.id
_entity.type
_entity.pdbx_description
1 polymer ?
#
loop_
_entity_poly.entity_id
_entity_poly.type
_entity_poly.pdbx_seq_one_letter_code
_entity_poly.pdbx_strand_id
1 'polypeptide(L)'
;MDLSRRRLLGRAGAGAATLGLFTAGFSTAGAWAAPRFPDDPFRLGVASGDPHDDGFVLWTRLAPDPLAADSRGGVPERTVPVQWQVATDERFRHVVRSGT
;
A
#
# COMPACT_ATOMS: atom_id res chain seq x y z
N MET A 1 17.19 37.34 -20.81
CA MET A 1 17.52 36.08 -20.10
C MET A 1 17.44 34.95 -21.10
N ASP A 2 18.59 34.50 -21.62
CA ASP A 2 18.60 33.44 -22.64
C ASP A 2 18.33 32.07 -22.01
N LEU A 3 17.11 31.57 -22.22
CA LEU A 3 16.72 30.22 -21.83
C LEU A 3 17.19 29.23 -22.90
N SER A 4 18.37 28.64 -22.68
CA SER A 4 18.87 27.56 -23.56
C SER A 4 17.99 26.31 -23.45
N ARG A 5 17.58 25.73 -24.59
CA ARG A 5 16.82 24.47 -24.71
C ARG A 5 17.37 23.34 -23.81
N ARG A 6 18.69 23.29 -23.63
CA ARG A 6 19.39 22.32 -22.78
C ARG A 6 19.10 22.50 -21.29
N ARG A 7 19.02 23.75 -20.82
CA ARG A 7 18.67 24.08 -19.42
C ARG A 7 17.19 23.83 -19.14
N LEU A 8 16.33 24.07 -20.14
CA LEU A 8 14.91 23.75 -20.06
C LEU A 8 14.69 22.23 -19.93
N LEU A 9 15.34 21.44 -20.80
CA LEU A 9 15.26 19.97 -20.75
C LEU A 9 15.85 19.38 -19.46
N GLY A 10 16.96 19.92 -18.97
CA GLY A 10 17.54 19.49 -17.69
C GLY A 10 16.61 19.75 -16.49
N ARG A 11 15.92 20.89 -16.46
CA ARG A 11 14.96 21.22 -15.39
C ARG A 11 13.65 20.45 -15.51
N ALA A 12 13.16 20.21 -16.74
CA ALA A 12 11.97 19.40 -16.99
C ALA A 12 12.19 17.92 -16.62
N GLY A 13 13.37 17.36 -16.95
CA GLY A 13 13.73 15.99 -16.57
C GLY A 13 13.84 15.79 -15.05
N ALA A 14 14.44 16.76 -14.34
CA ALA A 14 14.55 16.73 -12.88
C ALA A 14 13.19 16.83 -12.18
N GLY A 15 12.25 17.63 -12.69
CA GLY A 15 10.90 17.75 -12.13
C GLY A 15 9.99 16.54 -12.42
N ALA A 16 10.18 15.88 -13.55
CA ALA A 16 9.41 14.68 -13.90
C ALA A 16 9.86 13.44 -13.09
N ALA A 17 11.17 13.32 -12.82
CA ALA A 17 11.71 12.19 -12.06
C ALA A 17 11.29 12.19 -10.58
N THR A 18 11.17 13.37 -9.97
CA THR A 18 10.71 13.47 -8.57
C THR A 18 9.22 13.14 -8.44
N LEU A 19 8.37 13.61 -9.35
CA LEU A 19 6.93 13.26 -9.35
C LEU A 19 6.67 11.77 -9.63
N GLY A 20 7.45 11.15 -10.52
CA GLY A 20 7.32 9.72 -10.85
C GLY A 20 7.66 8.79 -9.67
N LEU A 21 8.57 9.19 -8.78
CA LEU A 21 8.89 8.43 -7.57
C LEU A 21 7.79 8.51 -6.50
N PHE A 22 7.08 9.64 -6.42
CA PHE A 22 5.94 9.78 -5.49
C PHE A 22 4.72 8.98 -5.93
N THR A 23 4.52 8.76 -7.24
CA THR A 23 3.34 8.06 -7.76
C THR A 23 3.55 6.58 -8.06
N ALA A 24 4.80 6.08 -8.07
CA ALA A 24 5.11 4.69 -8.41
C ALA A 24 4.42 3.63 -7.52
N GLY A 25 3.93 4.01 -6.33
CA GLY A 25 3.13 3.14 -5.45
C GLY A 25 1.61 3.33 -5.56
N PHE A 26 1.12 4.35 -6.27
CA PHE A 26 -0.29 4.67 -6.37
C PHE A 26 -0.85 4.14 -7.70
N SER A 27 -1.67 3.09 -7.63
CA SER A 27 -2.43 2.61 -8.79
C SER A 27 -3.60 3.56 -9.08
N THR A 28 -3.77 3.94 -10.35
CA THR A 28 -4.97 4.63 -10.87
C THR A 28 -6.11 3.68 -11.22
N ALA A 29 -5.89 2.37 -11.08
CA ALA A 29 -6.92 1.36 -11.28
C ALA A 29 -8.05 1.57 -10.26
N GLY A 30 -9.30 1.47 -10.72
CA GLY A 30 -10.46 1.58 -9.84
C GLY A 30 -10.39 0.55 -8.71
N ALA A 31 -10.35 1.05 -7.47
CA ALA A 31 -10.32 0.20 -6.28
C ALA A 31 -11.65 -0.53 -6.12
N TRP A 32 -11.59 -1.79 -5.68
CA TRP A 32 -12.77 -2.51 -5.23
C TRP A 32 -13.14 -1.98 -3.84
N ALA A 33 -13.87 -0.86 -3.80
CA ALA A 33 -14.06 -0.06 -2.58
C ALA A 33 -14.80 -0.79 -1.44
N ALA A 34 -15.59 -1.81 -1.76
CA ALA A 34 -16.34 -2.62 -0.79
C ALA A 34 -16.24 -4.11 -1.18
N PRO A 35 -15.06 -4.74 -0.98
CA PRO A 35 -14.88 -6.14 -1.30
C PRO A 35 -15.77 -6.99 -0.39
N ARG A 36 -16.37 -8.04 -0.95
CA ARG A 36 -17.02 -9.10 -0.18
C ARG A 36 -16.30 -10.39 -0.48
N PHE A 37 -15.72 -10.99 0.56
CA PHE A 37 -15.06 -12.28 0.47
C PHE A 37 -16.00 -13.38 0.97
N PRO A 38 -15.94 -14.59 0.37
CA PRO A 38 -16.77 -15.71 0.79
C PRO A 38 -16.36 -16.26 2.17
N ASP A 39 -15.08 -16.16 2.51
CA ASP A 39 -14.47 -16.56 3.78
C ASP A 39 -13.68 -15.38 4.37
N ASP A 40 -13.16 -15.56 5.60
CA ASP A 40 -12.22 -14.61 6.21
C ASP A 40 -11.02 -14.37 5.29
N PRO A 41 -10.75 -13.13 4.85
CA PRO A 41 -9.60 -12.85 4.00
C PRO A 41 -8.25 -12.92 4.73
N PHE A 42 -8.22 -12.97 6.07
CA PHE A 42 -7.00 -12.93 6.87
C PHE A 42 -6.58 -14.31 7.42
N ARG A 43 -6.86 -15.40 6.70
CA ARG A 43 -6.54 -16.79 7.15
C ARG A 43 -5.05 -17.05 7.39
N LEU A 44 -4.17 -16.23 6.82
CA LEU A 44 -2.72 -16.29 7.03
C LEU A 44 -2.26 -15.42 8.22
N GLY A 45 -3.19 -14.77 8.91
CA GLY A 45 -2.93 -13.91 10.05
C GLY A 45 -2.32 -12.55 9.69
N VAL A 46 -1.73 -11.95 10.72
CA VAL A 46 -0.99 -10.68 10.68
C VAL A 46 0.38 -10.89 11.31
N ALA A 47 1.36 -10.11 10.88
CA ALA A 47 2.70 -10.15 11.43
C ALA A 47 3.28 -8.73 11.53
N SER A 48 4.28 -8.58 12.38
CA SER A 48 5.14 -7.40 12.42
C SER A 48 6.62 -7.80 12.41
N GLY A 49 7.48 -6.90 11.94
CA GLY A 49 8.91 -7.17 11.81
C GLY A 49 9.72 -5.91 11.48
N ASP A 50 11.01 -6.11 11.21
CA ASP A 50 11.98 -5.06 10.85
C ASP A 50 11.85 -3.77 11.68
N PRO A 51 12.00 -3.87 13.02
CA PRO A 51 11.87 -2.70 13.88
C PRO A 51 13.03 -1.71 13.67
N HIS A 52 12.69 -0.43 13.74
CA HIS A 52 13.59 0.72 13.80
C HIS A 52 13.27 1.56 15.05
N ASP A 53 14.06 2.61 15.30
CA ASP A 53 13.84 3.50 16.45
C ASP A 53 12.51 4.28 16.37
N ASP A 54 12.01 4.53 15.16
CA ASP A 54 10.79 5.28 14.89
C ASP A 54 9.64 4.47 14.26
N GLY A 55 9.83 3.16 14.06
CA GLY A 55 8.85 2.37 13.32
C GLY A 55 9.10 0.88 13.23
N PHE A 56 8.23 0.19 12.51
CA PHE A 56 8.31 -1.23 12.21
C PHE A 56 7.41 -1.53 10.99
N VAL A 57 7.59 -2.70 10.40
CA VAL A 57 6.74 -3.19 9.31
C VAL A 57 5.52 -3.91 9.88
N LEU A 58 4.33 -3.58 9.38
CA LEU A 58 3.09 -4.34 9.58
C LEU A 58 2.78 -5.10 8.28
N TRP A 59 2.50 -6.40 8.39
CA TRP A 59 2.28 -7.26 7.25
C TRP A 59 1.04 -8.13 7.38
N THR A 60 0.31 -8.30 6.28
CA THR A 60 -0.73 -9.30 6.09
C THR A 60 -0.88 -9.64 4.60
N ARG A 61 -1.60 -10.73 4.31
CA ARG A 61 -1.98 -11.14 2.96
C ARG A 61 -3.45 -11.49 2.92
N LEU A 62 -4.21 -10.85 2.02
CA LEU A 62 -5.58 -11.24 1.70
C LEU A 62 -5.54 -12.58 0.95
N ALA A 63 -6.08 -13.63 1.57
CA ALA A 63 -6.18 -14.96 1.00
C ALA A 63 -7.38 -15.73 1.59
N PRO A 64 -8.63 -15.44 1.17
CA PRO A 64 -9.80 -16.23 1.55
C PRO A 64 -9.65 -17.73 1.25
N ASP A 65 -8.93 -18.06 0.17
CA ASP A 65 -8.52 -19.43 -0.19
C ASP A 65 -6.99 -19.50 -0.36
N PRO A 66 -6.21 -19.73 0.70
CA PRO A 66 -4.74 -19.73 0.63
C PRO A 66 -4.13 -20.78 -0.29
N LEU A 67 -4.88 -21.83 -0.63
CA LEU A 67 -4.44 -22.93 -1.49
C LEU A 67 -4.99 -22.81 -2.92
N ALA A 68 -5.66 -21.70 -3.25
CA ALA A 68 -6.15 -21.43 -4.59
C ALA A 68 -5.04 -21.56 -5.64
N ALA A 69 -5.34 -22.25 -6.73
CA ALA A 69 -4.41 -22.43 -7.86
C ALA A 69 -4.08 -21.12 -8.58
N ASP A 70 -4.81 -20.04 -8.32
CA ASP A 70 -4.64 -18.72 -8.93
C ASP A 70 -3.43 -17.93 -8.42
N SER A 71 -2.70 -18.47 -7.43
CA SER A 71 -1.58 -17.83 -6.72
C SER A 71 -1.91 -16.51 -6.02
N ARG A 72 -3.17 -16.07 -6.05
CA ARG A 72 -3.69 -14.83 -5.45
C ARG A 72 -4.48 -15.09 -4.18
N GLY A 73 -4.63 -16.35 -3.80
CA GLY A 73 -5.31 -16.72 -2.57
C GLY A 73 -6.83 -16.59 -2.69
N GLY A 74 -7.39 -16.69 -3.90
CA GLY A 74 -8.81 -16.48 -4.16
C GLY A 74 -9.23 -15.01 -4.24
N VAL A 75 -8.27 -14.08 -4.38
CA VAL A 75 -8.53 -12.65 -4.54
C VAL A 75 -8.55 -12.25 -6.03
N PRO A 76 -9.61 -11.57 -6.51
CA PRO A 76 -9.65 -11.03 -7.86
C PRO A 76 -8.48 -10.10 -8.17
N GLU A 77 -8.13 -9.93 -9.45
CA GLU A 77 -7.06 -9.02 -9.89
C GLU A 77 -7.55 -7.58 -9.86
N ARG A 78 -7.75 -7.07 -8.65
CA ARG A 78 -8.27 -5.74 -8.35
C ARG A 78 -7.51 -5.21 -7.13
N THR A 79 -7.27 -3.90 -7.11
CA THR A 79 -6.78 -3.23 -5.90
C THR A 79 -7.85 -3.29 -4.83
N VAL A 80 -7.51 -3.83 -3.66
CA VAL A 80 -8.38 -3.89 -2.49
C VAL A 80 -7.81 -2.95 -1.42
N PRO A 81 -8.53 -1.90 -1.01
CA PRO A 81 -8.06 -1.02 0.07
C PRO A 81 -8.07 -1.76 1.41
N VAL A 82 -6.99 -1.67 2.19
CA VAL A 82 -6.86 -2.35 3.49
C VAL A 82 -6.56 -1.32 4.57
N GLN A 83 -7.57 -1.00 5.36
CA GLN A 83 -7.40 -0.09 6.49
C GLN A 83 -6.51 -0.71 7.57
N TRP A 84 -5.64 0.09 8.15
CA TRP A 84 -4.74 -0.34 9.22
C TRP A 84 -4.65 0.70 10.34
N GLN A 85 -4.34 0.23 11.54
CA GLN A 85 -4.20 1.04 12.74
C GLN A 85 -3.06 0.51 13.62
N VAL A 86 -2.39 1.42 14.32
CA VAL A 86 -1.45 1.14 15.41
C VAL A 86 -1.95 1.88 16.64
N ALA A 87 -2.08 1.18 17.77
CA ALA A 87 -2.60 1.73 19.01
C ALA A 87 -1.69 1.38 20.20
N THR A 88 -1.77 2.17 21.27
CA THR A 88 -1.02 1.92 22.51
C THR A 88 -1.75 1.00 23.49
N ASP A 89 -3.00 0.62 23.18
CA ASP A 89 -3.79 -0.33 23.96
C ASP A 89 -4.49 -1.36 23.07
N GLU A 90 -4.63 -2.58 23.59
CA GLU A 90 -5.19 -3.74 22.87
C GLU A 90 -6.66 -3.57 22.46
N ARG A 91 -7.39 -2.65 23.11
CA ARG A 91 -8.77 -2.33 22.76
C ARG A 91 -8.87 -1.22 21.72
N PHE A 92 -7.73 -0.74 21.20
CA PHE A 92 -7.65 0.32 20.19
C PHE A 92 -8.36 1.62 20.62
N ARG A 93 -8.36 1.95 21.91
CA ARG A 93 -8.95 3.21 22.41
C ARG A 93 -8.05 4.42 22.12
N HIS A 94 -6.75 4.21 21.97
CA HIS A 94 -5.75 5.24 21.68
C HIS A 94 -4.95 4.87 20.43
N VAL A 95 -5.51 5.15 19.26
CA VAL A 95 -4.83 4.97 17.97
C VAL A 95 -3.78 6.07 17.78
N VAL A 96 -2.54 5.68 17.55
CA VAL A 96 -1.39 6.58 17.34
C VAL A 96 -1.02 6.76 15.86
N ARG A 97 -1.43 5.83 14.99
CA ARG A 97 -1.27 5.94 13.54
C ARG A 97 -2.30 5.09 12.80
N SER A 98 -2.71 5.50 11.61
CA SER A 98 -3.65 4.76 10.75
C SER A 98 -3.47 5.09 9.27
N GLY A 99 -4.00 4.25 8.37
CA GLY A 99 -3.98 4.48 6.92
C GLY A 99 -4.86 3.49 6.15
N THR A 100 -4.68 3.42 4.83
CA THR A 100 -5.41 2.52 3.89
C THR A 100 -4.52 2.12 2.73
#